data_AF-A0A951LI07-F1
#
_entry.id   AF-A0A951LI07-F1
#
_cell.length_a   1.000
_cell.length_b   1.000
_cell.length_c   1.000
_cell.angle_alpha   90.00
_cell.angle_beta   90.00
_cell.angle_gamma   90.00
#
_symmetry.space_group_name_H-M   'P 1'
#
loop_
_entity.id
_entity.type
_entity.pdbx_description
1 polymer ?
#
loop_
_entity_poly.entity_id
_entity_poly.type
_entity_poly.pdbx_seq_one_letter_code
_entity_poly.pdbx_strand_id
1 'polypeptide(L)'
;MVKQWLTTGSLWMMGGLLTASAGIAHADIKYVAETRMGTGDAAAKPMMVITTAIMKGAQRTETATSFGPMSMTTVELKLCDKQQSIKLNSALKIYTVTPFEQKPSTTATNTPEAAAGDNGGQRGTGKMIMTSSVKDLGEETIADVKTEHYLITMRMQSSGCAGNGDTSFKEEIWVGPDLTTELNCDVAQVDPAVMSHVRASNCKMSFEYHGDTDAYRKIMSGIIMRMKMYMGDTDKPSMVQEVSSLSRAKLEDSLFAVPADYKQVSEKEFQDAQSRAMMQAMMEQAKKGAGNNGAGGDNGAGNNQGGGDQGNGANNGNGGNDNNGGNKAEGDQGNKGNDGNNGDNGNNGQQEEPKKKKKRKLPFGLPKF
;
A
#
# COMPACT_ATOMS: atom_id res chain seq x y z
N MET A 1 -22.46 -37.36 -80.70
CA MET A 1 -21.23 -37.17 -79.90
C MET A 1 -21.55 -37.54 -78.46
N VAL A 2 -21.09 -38.72 -78.03
CA VAL A 2 -21.27 -39.28 -76.69
C VAL A 2 -19.92 -39.90 -76.32
N LYS A 3 -19.36 -39.56 -75.17
CA LYS A 3 -18.22 -40.20 -74.48
C LYS A 3 -17.93 -39.37 -73.22
N GLN A 4 -17.53 -39.89 -72.07
CA GLN A 4 -17.44 -41.22 -71.49
C GLN A 4 -17.09 -40.99 -70.00
N TRP A 5 -17.53 -41.88 -69.13
CA TRP A 5 -17.18 -41.96 -67.71
C TRP A 5 -15.68 -42.18 -67.46
N LEU A 6 -15.18 -41.74 -66.29
CA LEU A 6 -14.17 -42.46 -65.51
C LEU A 6 -14.22 -42.08 -64.02
N THR A 7 -14.46 -43.11 -63.21
CA THR A 7 -14.39 -43.24 -61.75
C THR A 7 -12.94 -43.41 -61.26
N THR A 8 -12.64 -42.93 -60.04
CA THR A 8 -11.69 -43.41 -58.99
C THR A 8 -11.05 -42.20 -58.28
N GLY A 9 -10.84 -42.13 -56.97
CA GLY A 9 -11.09 -43.04 -55.87
C GLY A 9 -10.94 -42.27 -54.54
N SER A 10 -11.73 -42.64 -53.54
CA SER A 10 -11.69 -42.05 -52.20
C SER A 10 -10.54 -42.62 -51.38
N LEU A 11 -9.46 -41.86 -51.22
CA LEU A 11 -8.40 -42.14 -50.26
C LEU A 11 -8.77 -41.49 -48.92
N TRP A 12 -9.30 -42.28 -48.00
CA TRP A 12 -9.45 -41.89 -46.60
C TRP A 12 -8.06 -41.81 -45.96
N MET A 13 -7.41 -40.64 -46.02
CA MET A 13 -6.29 -40.36 -45.12
C MET A 13 -6.84 -40.10 -43.72
N MET A 14 -6.71 -41.09 -42.85
CA MET A 14 -6.70 -40.87 -41.40
C MET A 14 -5.49 -40.00 -41.05
N GLY A 15 -5.65 -38.69 -41.17
CA GLY A 15 -4.73 -37.72 -40.61
C GLY A 15 -4.87 -37.77 -39.09
N GLY A 16 -4.00 -38.54 -38.43
CA GLY A 16 -3.84 -38.51 -36.99
C GLY A 16 -3.51 -37.09 -36.55
N LEU A 17 -4.51 -36.40 -36.00
CA LEU A 17 -4.37 -35.11 -35.36
C LEU A 17 -3.48 -35.30 -34.14
N LEU A 18 -2.17 -35.12 -34.32
CA LEU A 18 -1.20 -34.95 -33.24
C LEU A 18 -1.60 -33.66 -32.53
N THR A 19 -2.47 -33.78 -31.54
CA THR A 19 -2.78 -32.71 -30.59
C THR A 19 -1.52 -32.48 -29.78
N ALA A 20 -0.62 -31.64 -30.31
CA ALA A 20 0.49 -31.12 -29.55
C ALA A 20 -0.12 -30.37 -28.38
N SER A 21 -0.06 -30.98 -27.19
CA SER A 21 -0.35 -30.30 -25.94
C SER A 21 0.66 -29.18 -25.79
N ALA A 22 0.35 -28.01 -26.34
CA ALA A 22 1.10 -26.79 -26.10
C ALA A 22 0.95 -26.53 -24.60
N GLY A 23 1.94 -26.98 -23.82
CA GLY A 23 2.07 -26.56 -22.43
C GLY A 23 2.06 -25.05 -22.45
N ILE A 24 1.12 -24.45 -21.72
CA ILE A 24 1.04 -23.01 -21.57
C ILE A 24 2.33 -22.60 -20.86
N ALA A 25 3.33 -22.18 -21.62
CA ALA A 25 4.53 -21.63 -21.06
C ALA A 25 4.12 -20.34 -20.35
N HIS A 26 4.29 -20.28 -19.03
CA HIS A 26 4.06 -19.07 -18.26
C HIS A 26 4.95 -17.98 -18.84
N ALA A 27 4.31 -16.91 -19.33
CA ALA A 27 5.03 -15.76 -19.85
C ALA A 27 5.64 -14.99 -18.69
N ASP A 28 6.87 -14.51 -18.88
CA ASP A 28 7.44 -13.51 -17.98
C ASP A 28 6.57 -12.24 -18.03
N ILE A 29 6.45 -11.55 -16.90
CA ILE A 29 5.60 -10.36 -16.79
C ILE A 29 6.43 -9.21 -16.22
N LYS A 30 6.39 -8.06 -16.88
CA LYS A 30 6.86 -6.79 -16.31
C LYS A 30 5.77 -5.75 -16.38
N TYR A 31 5.49 -5.08 -15.28
CA TYR A 31 4.53 -3.98 -15.26
C TYR A 31 5.02 -2.82 -14.39
N VAL A 32 4.49 -1.64 -14.67
CA VAL A 32 4.72 -0.42 -13.88
C VAL A 32 3.38 0.05 -13.35
N ALA A 33 3.27 0.18 -12.03
CA ALA A 33 2.12 0.74 -11.35
C ALA A 33 2.48 2.11 -10.74
N GLU A 34 1.57 3.06 -10.87
CA GLU A 34 1.74 4.43 -10.38
C GLU A 34 0.66 4.72 -9.33
N THR A 35 1.09 5.18 -8.16
CA THR A 35 0.20 5.56 -7.06
C THR A 35 0.16 7.06 -6.89
N ARG A 36 -1.06 7.61 -6.87
CA ARG A 36 -1.37 9.02 -6.64
C ARG A 36 -2.19 9.16 -5.37
N MET A 37 -1.88 10.17 -4.56
CA MET A 37 -2.65 10.54 -3.36
C MET A 37 -3.57 11.71 -3.66
N GLY A 38 -4.73 11.77 -2.99
CA GLY A 38 -5.69 12.86 -3.12
C GLY A 38 -6.83 12.55 -4.10
N THR A 39 -7.61 13.58 -4.44
CA THR A 39 -8.97 13.50 -5.04
C THR A 39 -9.06 12.92 -6.46
N GLY A 40 -8.07 12.15 -6.92
CA GLY A 40 -8.06 11.51 -8.23
C GLY A 40 -7.75 12.45 -9.39
N ASP A 41 -7.08 13.59 -9.14
CA ASP A 41 -6.59 14.43 -10.24
C ASP A 41 -5.49 13.69 -10.99
N ALA A 42 -5.77 13.31 -12.24
CA ALA A 42 -4.82 12.62 -13.11
C ALA A 42 -3.56 13.45 -13.39
N ALA A 43 -3.62 14.78 -13.22
CA ALA A 43 -2.48 15.68 -13.38
C ALA A 43 -1.51 15.64 -12.19
N ALA A 44 -1.91 15.06 -11.05
CA ALA A 44 -1.01 14.89 -9.92
C ALA A 44 0.14 13.95 -10.30
N LYS A 45 1.37 14.38 -10.01
CA LYS A 45 2.56 13.52 -10.16
C LYS A 45 2.41 12.29 -9.25
N PRO A 46 2.74 11.09 -9.73
CA PRO A 46 2.70 9.90 -8.89
C PRO A 46 3.66 10.07 -7.71
N MET A 47 3.16 9.79 -6.50
CA MET A 47 3.96 9.80 -5.29
C MET A 47 4.82 8.53 -5.21
N MET A 48 4.33 7.43 -5.78
CA MET A 48 5.03 6.16 -5.80
C MET A 48 4.90 5.52 -7.17
N VAL A 49 6.01 4.95 -7.66
CA VAL A 49 6.05 4.16 -8.88
C VAL A 49 6.65 2.80 -8.52
N ILE A 50 5.92 1.73 -8.81
CA ILE A 50 6.31 0.36 -8.54
C ILE A 50 6.54 -0.33 -9.88
N THR A 51 7.78 -0.72 -10.17
CA THR A 51 8.09 -1.58 -11.30
C THR A 51 8.25 -3.01 -10.80
N THR A 52 7.39 -3.92 -11.25
CA THR A 52 7.45 -5.33 -10.89
C THR A 52 7.84 -6.14 -12.13
N ALA A 53 8.81 -7.02 -11.97
CA ALA A 53 9.23 -8.00 -12.97
C ALA A 53 9.15 -9.40 -12.35
N ILE A 54 8.50 -10.33 -13.04
CA ILE A 54 8.17 -11.67 -12.55
C ILE A 54 8.57 -12.65 -13.65
N MET A 55 9.39 -13.61 -13.28
CA MET A 55 9.68 -14.79 -14.09
C MET A 55 9.50 -16.04 -13.22
N LYS A 56 9.58 -17.22 -13.82
CA LYS A 56 9.47 -18.47 -13.07
C LYS A 56 10.47 -18.51 -11.90
N GLY A 57 9.95 -18.58 -10.68
CA GLY A 57 10.76 -18.72 -9.45
C GLY A 57 11.45 -17.44 -8.97
N ALA A 58 11.23 -16.28 -9.63
CA ALA A 58 11.87 -15.02 -9.22
C ALA A 58 10.98 -13.79 -9.43
N GLN A 59 11.01 -12.88 -8.46
CA GLN A 59 10.39 -11.55 -8.53
C GLN A 59 11.42 -10.48 -8.28
N ARG A 60 11.32 -9.36 -9.00
CA ARG A 60 11.95 -8.10 -8.67
C ARG A 60 10.86 -7.05 -8.52
N THR A 61 10.86 -6.35 -7.40
CA THR A 61 10.01 -5.18 -7.17
C THR A 61 10.91 -3.99 -6.93
N GLU A 62 10.75 -2.94 -7.73
CA GLU A 62 11.44 -1.68 -7.58
C GLU A 62 10.44 -0.58 -7.26
N THR A 63 10.51 -0.04 -6.05
CA THR A 63 9.62 1.00 -5.55
C THR A 63 10.39 2.31 -5.50
N ALA A 64 10.00 3.27 -6.34
CA ALA A 64 10.46 4.64 -6.29
C ALA A 64 9.38 5.50 -5.63
N THR A 65 9.70 6.13 -4.50
CA THR A 65 8.77 7.01 -3.78
C THR A 65 9.35 8.43 -3.74
N SER A 66 8.52 9.41 -4.12
CA SER A 66 8.85 10.82 -4.12
C SER A 66 8.09 11.55 -3.03
N PHE A 67 8.81 12.19 -2.11
CA PHE A 67 8.28 13.05 -1.06
C PHE A 67 8.86 14.45 -1.20
N GLY A 68 8.15 15.30 -1.95
CA GLY A 68 8.65 16.63 -2.30
C GLY A 68 9.94 16.52 -3.11
N PRO A 69 11.05 17.15 -2.68
CA PRO A 69 12.33 17.05 -3.41
C PRO A 69 13.10 15.75 -3.11
N MET A 70 12.66 14.94 -2.14
CA MET A 70 13.31 13.68 -1.82
C MET A 70 12.75 12.56 -2.70
N SER A 71 13.64 11.71 -3.22
CA SER A 71 13.27 10.48 -3.94
C SER A 71 14.03 9.32 -3.32
N MET A 72 13.32 8.24 -3.03
CA MET A 72 13.89 7.01 -2.48
C MET A 72 13.53 5.85 -3.40
N THR A 73 14.54 5.08 -3.81
CA THR A 73 14.33 3.85 -4.58
C THR A 73 14.75 2.65 -3.75
N THR A 74 13.84 1.71 -3.57
CA THR A 74 14.10 0.43 -2.91
C THR A 74 13.88 -0.68 -3.92
N VAL A 75 14.81 -1.62 -4.01
CA VAL A 75 14.67 -2.82 -4.84
C VAL A 75 14.61 -4.04 -3.92
N GLU A 76 13.60 -4.88 -4.11
CA GLU A 76 13.48 -6.18 -3.47
C GLU A 76 13.50 -7.28 -4.53
N LEU A 77 14.32 -8.31 -4.32
CA LEU A 77 14.30 -9.55 -5.09
C LEU A 77 13.71 -10.65 -4.21
N LYS A 78 12.76 -11.42 -4.74
CA LYS A 78 12.30 -12.68 -4.13
C LYS A 78 12.76 -13.83 -5.00
N LEU A 79 13.55 -14.74 -4.44
CA LEU A 79 14.13 -15.88 -5.16
C LEU A 79 13.59 -17.17 -4.55
N CYS A 80 12.62 -17.81 -5.19
CA CYS A 80 11.91 -18.98 -4.66
C CYS A 80 12.84 -20.18 -4.49
N ASP A 81 13.70 -20.47 -5.47
CA ASP A 81 14.64 -21.60 -5.42
C ASP A 81 15.62 -21.50 -4.25
N LYS A 82 15.93 -20.27 -3.81
CA LYS A 82 16.82 -19.99 -2.69
C LYS A 82 16.09 -19.72 -1.38
N GLN A 83 14.75 -19.72 -1.40
CA GLN A 83 13.89 -19.37 -0.27
C GLN A 83 14.34 -18.11 0.48
N GLN A 84 14.59 -17.02 -0.26
CA GLN A 84 15.07 -15.78 0.33
C GLN A 84 14.56 -14.53 -0.38
N SER A 85 14.42 -13.44 0.39
CA SER A 85 14.30 -12.07 -0.10
C SER A 85 15.65 -11.37 -0.02
N ILE A 86 15.95 -10.52 -0.99
CA ILE A 86 17.13 -9.65 -1.02
C ILE A 86 16.67 -8.22 -1.15
N LYS A 87 17.00 -7.36 -0.19
CA LYS A 87 16.78 -5.90 -0.32
C LYS A 87 18.07 -5.25 -0.76
N LEU A 88 18.00 -4.42 -1.79
CA LEU A 88 19.13 -3.69 -2.34
C LEU A 88 18.94 -2.19 -2.10
N ASN A 89 20.05 -1.51 -1.82
CA ASN A 89 20.12 -0.05 -1.86
C ASN A 89 21.19 0.36 -2.88
N SER A 90 20.75 0.86 -4.02
CA SER A 90 21.65 1.20 -5.13
C SER A 90 22.54 2.40 -4.87
N ALA A 91 22.07 3.38 -4.09
CA ALA A 91 22.86 4.56 -3.74
C ALA A 91 24.05 4.20 -2.84
N LEU A 92 23.86 3.26 -1.92
CA LEU A 92 24.86 2.82 -0.96
C LEU A 92 25.65 1.58 -1.42
N LYS A 93 25.25 0.95 -2.52
CA LYS A 93 25.82 -0.31 -3.04
C LYS A 93 25.89 -1.40 -1.95
N ILE A 94 24.83 -1.52 -1.16
CA ILE A 94 24.69 -2.55 -0.13
C ILE A 94 23.43 -3.38 -0.36
N TYR A 95 23.45 -4.61 0.13
CA TYR A 95 22.27 -5.47 0.17
C TYR A 95 22.21 -6.28 1.45
N THR A 96 21.02 -6.71 1.81
CA THR A 96 20.73 -7.60 2.94
C THR A 96 19.91 -8.78 2.42
N VAL A 97 20.10 -9.95 3.03
CA VAL A 97 19.41 -11.19 2.67
C VAL A 97 18.57 -11.61 3.86
N THR A 98 17.27 -11.81 3.63
CA THR A 98 16.34 -12.33 4.61
C THR A 98 15.84 -13.68 4.11
N PRO A 99 16.14 -14.80 4.79
CA PRO A 99 15.54 -16.07 4.43
C PRO A 99 14.02 -15.96 4.59
N PHE A 100 13.26 -16.64 3.73
CA PHE A 100 11.85 -16.87 4.02
C PHE A 100 11.78 -17.62 5.34
N GLU A 101 10.95 -17.18 6.28
CA GLU A 101 10.80 -17.88 7.54
C GLU A 101 10.42 -19.33 7.25
N GLN A 102 11.36 -20.23 7.52
CA GLN A 102 11.08 -21.65 7.50
C GLN A 102 10.03 -21.85 8.59
N LYS A 103 8.84 -22.28 8.17
CA LYS A 103 7.71 -22.76 8.97
C LYS A 103 8.17 -23.04 10.40
N PRO A 104 7.68 -22.29 11.42
CA PRO A 104 8.31 -22.25 12.72
C PRO A 104 8.58 -23.66 13.22
N SER A 105 9.86 -24.03 13.29
CA SER A 105 10.26 -25.22 14.02
C SER A 105 9.71 -25.03 15.42
N THR A 106 8.89 -25.96 15.89
CA THR A 106 8.19 -25.92 17.19
C THR A 106 9.12 -25.91 18.41
N THR A 107 10.42 -25.69 18.21
CA THR A 107 11.42 -25.52 19.25
C THR A 107 11.61 -24.04 19.54
N ALA A 108 10.63 -23.44 20.22
CA ALA A 108 10.75 -22.11 20.81
C ALA A 108 11.91 -22.10 21.82
N THR A 109 13.08 -21.61 21.40
CA THR A 109 14.17 -21.31 22.32
C THR A 109 13.88 -19.93 22.89
N ASN A 110 13.56 -19.89 24.17
CA ASN A 110 13.33 -18.66 24.94
C ASN A 110 14.63 -17.86 25.02
N THR A 111 14.93 -17.05 24.00
CA THR A 111 16.02 -16.07 24.08
C THR A 111 15.51 -14.87 24.88
N PRO A 112 16.21 -14.43 25.95
CA PRO A 112 15.82 -13.24 26.71
C PRO A 112 15.94 -11.99 25.83
N GLU A 113 14.80 -11.38 25.51
CA GLU A 113 14.71 -10.14 24.75
C GLU A 113 15.17 -8.97 25.63
N ALA A 114 16.13 -8.18 25.14
CA ALA A 114 16.65 -7.02 25.86
C ALA A 114 15.54 -5.97 26.03
N ALA A 115 15.37 -5.47 27.26
CA ALA A 115 14.34 -4.51 27.62
C ALA A 115 14.43 -3.22 26.77
N ALA A 116 13.55 -3.10 25.78
CA ALA A 116 13.34 -1.86 25.04
C ALA A 116 12.57 -0.86 25.92
N GLY A 117 12.99 0.41 25.86
CA GLY A 117 12.51 1.50 26.72
C GLY A 117 10.98 1.67 26.76
N ASP A 118 10.48 1.99 27.96
CA ASP A 118 9.07 2.13 28.35
C ASP A 118 8.43 3.38 27.71
N ASN A 119 8.15 3.32 26.41
CA ASN A 119 7.34 4.34 25.73
C ASN A 119 5.85 4.06 25.99
N GLY A 120 5.34 4.34 27.20
CA GLY A 120 3.95 4.66 27.56
C GLY A 120 2.76 3.88 26.96
N GLY A 121 2.98 2.79 26.22
CA GLY A 121 1.96 2.03 25.53
C GLY A 121 1.16 1.22 26.54
N GLN A 122 -0.15 1.15 26.35
CA GLN A 122 -1.01 0.33 27.19
C GLN A 122 -0.49 -1.12 27.17
N ARG A 123 -0.09 -1.63 28.33
CA ARG A 123 0.31 -3.04 28.50
C ARG A 123 -0.95 -3.90 28.47
N GLY A 124 -0.87 -5.11 27.91
CA GLY A 124 -1.95 -6.10 28.02
C GLY A 124 -2.19 -6.93 26.76
N THR A 125 -3.44 -7.38 26.60
CA THR A 125 -3.91 -8.08 25.40
C THR A 125 -4.76 -7.15 24.55
N GLY A 126 -4.63 -7.29 23.24
CA GLY A 126 -5.37 -6.52 22.24
C GLY A 126 -6.00 -7.46 21.23
N LYS A 127 -7.09 -7.00 20.61
CA LYS A 127 -7.78 -7.75 19.56
C LYS A 127 -7.99 -6.85 18.35
N MET A 128 -7.70 -7.36 17.17
CA MET A 128 -8.05 -6.75 15.90
C MET A 128 -8.96 -7.69 15.12
N ILE A 129 -10.12 -7.20 14.72
CA ILE A 129 -11.11 -7.93 13.94
C ILE A 129 -11.22 -7.25 12.58
N MET A 130 -10.91 -7.97 11.51
CA MET A 130 -11.07 -7.49 10.14
C MET A 130 -12.24 -8.23 9.49
N THR A 131 -13.27 -7.50 9.09
CA THR A 131 -14.41 -8.06 8.36
C THR A 131 -14.39 -7.53 6.94
N SER A 132 -14.38 -8.43 5.95
CA SER A 132 -14.43 -8.06 4.52
C SER A 132 -15.77 -8.46 3.89
N SER A 133 -16.22 -7.68 2.92
CA SER A 133 -17.28 -8.09 1.99
C SER A 133 -16.85 -7.74 0.57
N VAL A 134 -17.15 -8.64 -0.37
CA VAL A 134 -16.72 -8.52 -1.76
C VAL A 134 -17.96 -8.50 -2.65
N LYS A 135 -18.04 -7.48 -3.51
CA LYS A 135 -19.09 -7.35 -4.52
C LYS A 135 -18.44 -7.29 -5.91
N ASP A 136 -18.84 -8.20 -6.78
CA ASP A 136 -18.52 -8.16 -8.20
C ASP A 136 -19.31 -7.02 -8.88
N LEU A 137 -18.59 -6.17 -9.61
CA LEU A 137 -19.11 -5.03 -10.36
C LEU A 137 -19.09 -5.26 -11.88
N GLY A 138 -18.55 -6.39 -12.35
CA GLY A 138 -18.50 -6.79 -13.74
C GLY A 138 -17.09 -6.82 -14.30
N GLU A 139 -16.97 -6.57 -15.60
CA GLU A 139 -15.71 -6.63 -16.33
C GLU A 139 -15.39 -5.27 -16.97
N GLU A 140 -14.10 -4.90 -16.99
CA GLU A 140 -13.59 -3.71 -17.68
C GLU A 140 -12.34 -4.09 -18.48
N THR A 141 -11.83 -3.19 -19.32
CA THR A 141 -10.52 -3.34 -19.97
C THR A 141 -9.59 -2.24 -19.50
N ILE A 142 -8.48 -2.62 -18.87
CA ILE A 142 -7.44 -1.71 -18.38
C ILE A 142 -6.13 -2.05 -19.09
N ALA A 143 -5.53 -1.08 -19.79
CA ALA A 143 -4.28 -1.27 -20.53
C ALA A 143 -4.29 -2.53 -21.44
N ASP A 144 -5.36 -2.67 -22.23
CA ASP A 144 -5.61 -3.81 -23.14
C ASP A 144 -5.72 -5.19 -22.45
N VAL A 145 -5.89 -5.21 -21.12
CA VAL A 145 -6.15 -6.42 -20.33
C VAL A 145 -7.60 -6.43 -19.90
N LYS A 146 -8.30 -7.53 -20.20
CA LYS A 146 -9.62 -7.81 -19.63
C LYS A 146 -9.47 -8.00 -18.11
N THR A 147 -10.24 -7.25 -17.32
CA THR A 147 -10.19 -7.31 -15.86
C THR A 147 -11.55 -7.61 -15.25
N GLU A 148 -11.53 -8.28 -14.10
CA GLU A 148 -12.69 -8.42 -13.20
C GLU A 148 -12.67 -7.25 -12.20
N HIS A 149 -13.79 -6.53 -12.07
CA HIS A 149 -13.92 -5.33 -11.23
C HIS A 149 -14.69 -5.67 -9.95
N TYR A 150 -14.09 -5.37 -8.81
CA TYR A 150 -14.65 -5.66 -7.50
C TYR A 150 -14.74 -4.40 -6.63
N LEU A 151 -15.78 -4.33 -5.81
CA LEU A 151 -15.87 -3.45 -4.65
C LEU A 151 -15.67 -4.26 -3.38
N ILE A 152 -14.62 -3.95 -2.64
CA ILE A 152 -14.30 -4.56 -1.36
C ILE A 152 -14.60 -3.55 -0.27
N THR A 153 -15.41 -3.93 0.71
CA THR A 153 -15.62 -3.13 1.93
C THR A 153 -14.97 -3.85 3.10
N MET A 154 -14.09 -3.14 3.81
CA MET A 154 -13.36 -3.66 4.95
C MET A 154 -13.71 -2.86 6.20
N ARG A 155 -13.99 -3.55 7.30
CA ARG A 155 -14.18 -2.96 8.63
C ARG A 155 -13.14 -3.53 9.57
N MET A 156 -12.34 -2.67 10.18
CA MET A 156 -11.32 -3.00 11.17
C MET A 156 -11.80 -2.51 12.54
N GLN A 157 -11.92 -3.43 13.49
CA GLN A 157 -12.25 -3.12 14.87
C GLN A 157 -11.07 -3.50 15.76
N SER A 158 -10.62 -2.56 16.59
CA SER A 158 -9.58 -2.79 17.59
C SER A 158 -10.14 -2.67 19.00
N SER A 159 -9.59 -3.45 19.94
CA SER A 159 -9.89 -3.35 21.37
C SER A 159 -8.70 -3.72 22.26
N GLY A 160 -8.80 -3.40 23.55
CA GLY A 160 -7.78 -3.70 24.56
C GLY A 160 -6.56 -2.79 24.45
N CYS A 161 -5.35 -3.35 24.53
CA CYS A 161 -4.11 -2.56 24.39
C CYS A 161 -3.88 -1.99 22.98
N ALA A 162 -4.67 -2.42 21.98
CA ALA A 162 -4.67 -1.86 20.63
C ALA A 162 -5.45 -0.54 20.51
N GLY A 163 -6.02 -0.06 21.62
CA GLY A 163 -7.03 1.00 21.62
C GLY A 163 -8.41 0.49 21.21
N ASN A 164 -9.42 1.33 21.33
CA ASN A 164 -10.79 1.05 20.91
C ASN A 164 -11.08 1.83 19.62
N GLY A 165 -10.98 1.16 18.48
CA GLY A 165 -11.17 1.75 17.17
C GLY A 165 -12.18 0.96 16.34
N ASP A 166 -12.93 1.67 15.50
CA ASP A 166 -13.81 1.06 14.50
C ASP A 166 -13.68 1.89 13.24
N THR A 167 -12.95 1.37 12.26
CA THR A 167 -12.66 2.06 11.01
C THR A 167 -13.18 1.22 9.86
N SER A 168 -13.80 1.87 8.89
CA SER A 168 -14.18 1.24 7.64
C SER A 168 -13.52 1.96 6.47
N PHE A 169 -13.19 1.20 5.45
CA PHE A 169 -12.74 1.71 4.17
C PHE A 169 -13.32 0.85 3.05
N LYS A 170 -13.42 1.46 1.87
CA LYS A 170 -13.84 0.78 0.65
C LYS A 170 -12.70 0.79 -0.34
N GLU A 171 -12.66 -0.20 -1.20
CA GLU A 171 -11.66 -0.32 -2.24
C GLU A 171 -12.32 -0.84 -3.52
N GLU A 172 -12.09 -0.18 -4.64
CA GLU A 172 -12.40 -0.74 -5.96
C GLU A 172 -11.12 -1.33 -6.56
N ILE A 173 -11.17 -2.59 -6.97
CA ILE A 173 -10.02 -3.32 -7.54
C ILE A 173 -10.38 -3.87 -8.91
N TRP A 174 -9.47 -3.71 -9.88
CA TRP A 174 -9.53 -4.36 -11.18
C TRP A 174 -8.40 -5.38 -11.26
N VAL A 175 -8.75 -6.66 -11.36
CA VAL A 175 -7.78 -7.76 -11.39
C VAL A 175 -7.73 -8.35 -12.79
N GLY A 176 -6.54 -8.57 -13.35
CA GLY A 176 -6.39 -9.32 -14.61
C GLY A 176 -6.38 -10.83 -14.34
N PRO A 177 -7.47 -11.59 -14.58
CA PRO A 177 -7.52 -13.02 -14.25
C PRO A 177 -6.54 -13.86 -15.11
N ASP A 178 -6.23 -13.40 -16.32
CA ASP A 178 -5.29 -14.05 -17.23
C ASP A 178 -3.82 -13.72 -16.92
N LEU A 179 -3.58 -12.87 -15.92
CA LEU A 179 -2.26 -12.49 -15.46
C LEU A 179 -1.96 -13.23 -14.15
N THR A 180 -1.49 -14.47 -14.27
CA THR A 180 -1.11 -15.27 -13.10
C THR A 180 0.33 -14.96 -12.72
N THR A 181 0.56 -14.60 -11.45
CA THR A 181 1.91 -14.54 -10.90
C THR A 181 2.24 -15.90 -10.29
N GLU A 182 2.78 -16.81 -11.09
CA GLU A 182 3.32 -18.06 -10.55
C GLU A 182 4.66 -17.82 -9.84
N LEU A 183 4.64 -16.93 -8.86
CA LEU A 183 5.65 -16.92 -7.84
C LEU A 183 5.38 -18.12 -6.94
N ASN A 184 5.73 -19.32 -7.41
CA ASN A 184 5.66 -20.58 -6.66
C ASN A 184 6.76 -20.62 -5.60
N CYS A 185 6.90 -19.53 -4.84
CA CYS A 185 7.58 -19.59 -3.59
C CYS A 185 6.56 -20.23 -2.64
N ASP A 186 6.78 -21.48 -2.22
CA ASP A 186 6.06 -22.14 -1.11
C ASP A 186 6.29 -21.41 0.23
N VAL A 187 6.41 -20.08 0.21
CA VAL A 187 6.23 -19.26 1.39
C VAL A 187 4.79 -19.47 1.75
N ALA A 188 4.54 -20.13 2.88
CA ALA A 188 3.22 -20.19 3.47
C ALA A 188 2.64 -18.78 3.35
N GLN A 189 1.60 -18.62 2.51
CA GLN A 189 0.94 -17.33 2.34
C GLN A 189 0.74 -16.79 3.73
N VAL A 190 1.31 -15.60 3.99
CA VAL A 190 1.44 -15.01 5.32
C VAL A 190 0.18 -15.37 6.09
N ASP A 191 0.30 -16.34 7.00
CA ASP A 191 -0.84 -16.78 7.78
C ASP A 191 -1.37 -15.49 8.42
N PRO A 192 -2.67 -15.21 8.41
CA PRO A 192 -3.21 -14.09 9.18
C PRO A 192 -2.68 -14.07 10.63
N ALA A 193 -2.29 -15.23 11.19
CA ALA A 193 -1.55 -15.36 12.45
C ALA A 193 -0.11 -14.79 12.42
N VAL A 194 0.58 -14.73 11.29
CA VAL A 194 1.88 -14.04 11.14
C VAL A 194 1.69 -12.52 11.22
N MET A 195 0.60 -11.95 10.69
CA MET A 195 0.26 -10.54 10.97
C MET A 195 0.01 -10.29 12.46
N SER A 196 -0.27 -11.34 13.26
CA SER A 196 -0.35 -11.23 14.72
C SER A 196 0.98 -10.98 15.43
N HIS A 197 2.10 -11.03 14.71
CA HIS A 197 3.43 -10.78 15.25
C HIS A 197 3.89 -9.33 15.05
N VAL A 198 3.03 -8.43 14.57
CA VAL A 198 3.24 -6.98 14.74
C VAL A 198 3.09 -6.65 16.22
N ARG A 199 4.14 -6.97 16.99
CA ARG A 199 4.26 -6.67 18.40
C ARG A 199 4.53 -5.17 18.51
N ALA A 200 3.49 -4.38 18.78
CA ALA A 200 3.72 -3.18 19.59
C ALA A 200 4.33 -3.69 20.90
N SER A 201 5.53 -3.23 21.25
CA SER A 201 6.50 -3.92 22.13
C SER A 201 6.00 -4.38 23.51
N ASN A 202 4.79 -4.00 23.93
CA ASN A 202 4.15 -4.42 25.19
C ASN A 202 2.66 -4.86 25.06
N CYS A 203 2.16 -5.07 23.84
CA CYS A 203 0.76 -5.42 23.55
C CYS A 203 0.66 -6.76 22.81
N LYS A 204 0.12 -7.78 23.50
CA LYS A 204 -0.12 -9.10 22.89
C LYS A 204 -1.38 -9.04 22.03
N MET A 205 -1.21 -8.92 20.72
CA MET A 205 -2.30 -8.83 19.76
C MET A 205 -2.86 -10.19 19.36
N SER A 206 -4.17 -10.28 19.20
CA SER A 206 -4.88 -11.35 18.50
C SER A 206 -5.57 -10.79 17.27
N PHE A 207 -5.60 -11.55 16.18
CA PHE A 207 -6.17 -11.14 14.90
C PHE A 207 -7.23 -12.13 14.48
N GLU A 208 -8.41 -11.62 14.10
CA GLU A 208 -9.48 -12.41 13.52
C GLU A 208 -9.87 -11.81 12.18
N TYR A 209 -10.13 -12.69 11.20
CA TYR A 209 -10.61 -12.30 9.89
C TYR A 209 -11.98 -12.95 9.65
N HIS A 210 -12.99 -12.13 9.31
CA HIS A 210 -14.36 -12.56 9.02
C HIS A 210 -14.83 -12.09 7.62
N GLY A 211 -15.93 -12.67 7.15
CA GLY A 211 -16.60 -12.29 5.91
C GLY A 211 -16.10 -13.06 4.68
N ASP A 212 -16.03 -12.39 3.53
CA ASP A 212 -15.76 -13.00 2.21
C ASP A 212 -14.26 -13.31 1.96
N THR A 213 -13.64 -13.98 2.93
CA THR A 213 -12.20 -14.32 2.96
C THR A 213 -11.66 -15.02 1.72
N ASP A 214 -12.39 -16.00 1.19
CA ASP A 214 -11.96 -16.76 0.01
C ASP A 214 -12.00 -15.90 -1.26
N ALA A 215 -13.05 -15.10 -1.42
CA ALA A 215 -13.17 -14.16 -2.54
C ALA A 215 -12.07 -13.10 -2.47
N TYR A 216 -11.83 -12.53 -1.28
CA TYR A 216 -10.75 -11.59 -1.05
C TYR A 216 -9.39 -12.20 -1.41
N ARG A 217 -9.10 -13.43 -0.94
CA ARG A 217 -7.84 -14.12 -1.25
C ARG A 217 -7.66 -14.35 -2.76
N LYS A 218 -8.72 -14.77 -3.45
CA LYS A 218 -8.71 -14.95 -4.91
C LYS A 218 -8.36 -13.64 -5.62
N ILE A 219 -9.02 -12.54 -5.25
CA ILE A 219 -8.77 -11.20 -5.83
C ILE A 219 -7.31 -10.80 -5.61
N MET A 220 -6.81 -10.91 -4.37
CA MET A 220 -5.44 -10.50 -4.02
C MET A 220 -4.34 -11.41 -4.59
N SER A 221 -4.68 -12.59 -5.10
CA SER A 221 -3.71 -13.46 -5.80
C SER A 221 -3.46 -13.07 -7.26
N GLY A 222 -4.31 -12.25 -7.87
CA GLY A 222 -4.14 -11.79 -9.25
C GLY A 222 -3.30 -10.51 -9.35
N ILE A 223 -2.92 -10.13 -10.59
CA ILE A 223 -2.31 -8.82 -10.83
C ILE A 223 -3.39 -7.74 -10.78
N ILE A 224 -3.25 -6.84 -9.80
CA ILE A 224 -4.10 -5.65 -9.67
C ILE A 224 -3.68 -4.62 -10.72
N MET A 225 -4.55 -4.40 -11.69
CA MET A 225 -4.36 -3.46 -12.80
C MET A 225 -4.73 -2.03 -12.42
N ARG A 226 -5.74 -1.88 -11.55
CA ARG A 226 -6.15 -0.60 -10.97
C ARG A 226 -6.69 -0.86 -9.57
N MET A 227 -6.47 0.09 -8.66
CA MET A 227 -6.99 0.09 -7.30
C MET A 227 -7.35 1.52 -6.92
N LYS A 228 -8.56 1.71 -6.39
CA LYS A 228 -9.00 2.98 -5.78
C LYS A 228 -9.36 2.71 -4.33
N MET A 229 -8.71 3.39 -3.40
CA MET A 229 -9.01 3.29 -1.98
C MET A 229 -9.80 4.51 -1.53
N TYR A 230 -10.85 4.27 -0.75
CA TYR A 230 -11.75 5.29 -0.21
C TYR A 230 -11.66 5.22 1.32
N MET A 231 -11.26 6.33 1.94
CA MET A 231 -11.23 6.46 3.40
C MET A 231 -12.48 7.17 3.90
N GLY A 232 -13.08 6.62 4.96
CA GLY A 232 -14.34 7.11 5.51
C GLY A 232 -15.50 7.01 4.53
N ASP A 233 -16.49 7.89 4.68
CA ASP A 233 -17.71 7.91 3.86
C ASP A 233 -17.57 8.79 2.61
N THR A 234 -16.35 9.05 2.14
CA THR A 234 -16.14 9.89 0.96
C THR A 234 -16.26 9.06 -0.32
N ASP A 235 -17.01 9.57 -1.30
CA ASP A 235 -17.09 8.97 -2.65
C ASP A 235 -15.87 9.33 -3.52
N LYS A 236 -14.90 10.08 -2.98
CA LYS A 236 -13.66 10.42 -3.65
C LYS A 236 -12.56 9.48 -3.20
N PRO A 237 -11.80 8.86 -4.11
CA PRO A 237 -10.67 8.03 -3.70
C PRO A 237 -9.63 8.90 -2.99
N SER A 238 -9.09 8.39 -1.89
CA SER A 238 -7.93 8.99 -1.20
C SER A 238 -6.62 8.57 -1.85
N MET A 239 -6.62 7.42 -2.52
CA MET A 239 -5.48 6.85 -3.23
C MET A 239 -5.96 6.15 -4.50
N VAL A 240 -5.24 6.36 -5.60
CA VAL A 240 -5.42 5.62 -6.85
C VAL A 240 -4.09 5.02 -7.25
N GLN A 241 -4.04 3.70 -7.44
CA GLN A 241 -2.93 2.99 -8.04
C GLN A 241 -3.38 2.42 -9.38
N GLU A 242 -2.59 2.61 -10.43
CA GLU A 242 -2.92 2.14 -11.78
C GLU A 242 -1.69 1.67 -12.53
N VAL A 243 -1.82 0.55 -13.26
CA VAL A 243 -0.78 0.02 -14.14
C VAL A 243 -0.69 0.89 -15.39
N SER A 244 0.42 1.59 -15.57
CA SER A 244 0.69 2.45 -16.73
C SER A 244 1.41 1.73 -17.86
N SER A 245 2.05 0.59 -17.59
CA SER A 245 2.62 -0.27 -18.64
C SER A 245 2.64 -1.74 -18.22
N LEU A 246 2.48 -2.63 -19.21
CA LEU A 246 2.55 -4.09 -19.06
C LEU A 246 3.30 -4.68 -20.26
N SER A 247 4.20 -5.62 -20.01
CA SER A 247 4.95 -6.38 -21.01
C SER A 247 4.96 -7.85 -20.64
N ARG A 248 4.81 -8.70 -21.65
CA ARG A 248 4.94 -10.16 -21.56
C ARG A 248 6.20 -10.68 -22.27
N ALA A 249 7.14 -9.78 -22.57
CA ALA A 249 8.40 -10.14 -23.20
C ALA A 249 9.26 -10.95 -22.22
N LYS A 250 10.07 -11.86 -22.78
CA LYS A 250 11.06 -12.61 -22.02
C LYS A 250 11.94 -11.63 -21.22
N LEU A 251 12.14 -11.92 -19.95
CA LEU A 251 12.98 -11.13 -19.05
C LEU A 251 14.40 -11.70 -19.02
N GLU A 252 15.35 -10.81 -18.77
CA GLU A 252 16.76 -11.18 -18.61
C GLU A 252 17.03 -11.65 -17.17
N ASP A 253 17.71 -12.79 -17.01
CA ASP A 253 18.04 -13.37 -15.69
C ASP A 253 18.84 -12.38 -14.80
N SER A 254 19.62 -11.50 -15.43
CA SER A 254 20.42 -10.48 -14.75
C SER A 254 19.58 -9.48 -13.93
N LEU A 255 18.29 -9.31 -14.24
CA LEU A 255 17.38 -8.47 -13.45
C LEU A 255 17.20 -9.00 -12.02
N PHE A 256 17.37 -10.30 -11.83
CA PHE A 256 17.16 -11.01 -10.57
C PHE A 256 18.48 -11.37 -9.87
N ALA A 257 19.60 -10.85 -10.36
CA ALA A 257 20.92 -10.99 -9.74
C ALA A 257 21.28 -9.76 -8.91
N VAL A 258 22.03 -9.97 -7.83
CA VAL A 258 22.70 -8.88 -7.10
C VAL A 258 23.88 -8.40 -7.95
N PRO A 259 24.02 -7.09 -8.23
CA PRO A 259 25.16 -6.61 -8.99
C PRO A 259 26.48 -6.87 -8.25
N ALA A 260 27.54 -7.21 -8.99
CA ALA A 260 28.79 -7.71 -8.41
C ALA A 260 29.54 -6.69 -7.52
N ASP A 261 29.25 -5.40 -7.66
CA ASP A 261 29.84 -4.32 -6.89
C ASP A 261 29.08 -4.00 -5.58
N TYR A 262 28.04 -4.77 -5.24
CA TYR A 262 27.28 -4.59 -4.01
C TYR A 262 27.87 -5.41 -2.86
N LYS A 263 27.90 -4.81 -1.68
CA LYS A 263 28.36 -5.46 -0.45
C LYS A 263 27.19 -6.00 0.36
N GLN A 264 27.26 -7.27 0.76
CA GLN A 264 26.30 -7.82 1.73
C GLN A 264 26.55 -7.22 3.12
N VAL A 265 25.49 -6.80 3.79
CA VAL A 265 25.48 -6.31 5.17
C VAL A 265 24.37 -6.99 5.96
N SER A 266 24.42 -6.90 7.29
CA SER A 266 23.32 -7.34 8.15
C SER A 266 22.08 -6.44 7.97
N GLU A 267 20.89 -6.94 8.32
CA GLU A 267 19.65 -6.13 8.28
C GLU A 267 19.80 -4.86 9.12
N LYS A 268 20.42 -4.96 10.31
CA LYS A 268 20.66 -3.79 11.17
C LYS A 268 21.55 -2.75 10.48
N GLU A 269 22.66 -3.17 9.87
CA GLU A 269 23.54 -2.25 9.13
C GLU A 269 22.83 -1.63 7.93
N PHE A 270 21.98 -2.40 7.23
CA PHE A 270 21.18 -1.91 6.12
C PHE A 270 20.20 -0.82 6.57
N GLN A 271 19.48 -1.03 7.67
CA GLN A 271 18.55 -0.05 8.25
C GLN A 271 19.27 1.19 8.77
N ASP A 272 20.38 1.00 9.50
CA ASP A 272 21.19 2.11 10.02
C ASP A 272 21.75 2.97 8.88
N ALA A 273 22.20 2.35 7.78
CA ALA A 273 22.73 3.06 6.63
C ALA A 273 21.65 3.85 5.88
N GLN A 274 20.46 3.27 5.70
CA GLN A 274 19.30 3.97 5.13
C GLN A 274 18.87 5.16 5.99
N SER A 275 18.76 4.98 7.31
CA SER A 275 18.39 6.05 8.24
C SER A 275 19.39 7.21 8.21
N ARG A 276 20.70 6.91 8.19
CA ARG A 276 21.75 7.93 8.04
C ARG A 276 21.63 8.69 6.72
N ALA A 277 21.43 7.98 5.61
CA ALA A 277 21.28 8.61 4.29
C ALA A 277 20.06 9.53 4.24
N MET A 278 18.93 9.12 4.82
CA MET A 278 17.72 9.93 4.92
C MET A 278 17.94 11.18 5.80
N MET A 279 18.55 11.03 6.98
CA MET A 279 18.86 12.18 7.85
C MET A 279 19.78 13.19 7.16
N GLN A 280 20.79 12.70 6.42
CA GLN A 280 21.69 13.58 5.67
C GLN A 280 20.94 14.34 4.57
N ALA A 281 20.10 13.67 3.78
CA ALA A 281 19.29 14.32 2.75
C ALA A 281 18.37 15.40 3.32
N MET A 282 17.75 15.14 4.47
CA MET A 282 16.90 16.11 5.17
C MET A 282 17.70 17.31 5.70
N MET A 283 18.89 17.09 6.28
CA MET A 283 19.77 18.18 6.73
C MET A 283 20.25 19.06 5.57
N GLU A 284 20.58 18.46 4.42
CA GLU A 284 20.98 19.20 3.23
C GLU A 284 19.83 20.04 2.67
N GLN A 285 18.60 19.51 2.68
CA GLN A 285 17.41 20.27 2.29
C GLN A 285 17.13 21.43 3.26
N ALA A 286 17.23 21.20 4.58
CA ALA A 286 17.03 22.24 5.58
C ALA A 286 18.04 23.39 5.43
N LYS A 287 19.31 23.07 5.15
CA LYS A 287 20.35 24.09 4.86
C LYS A 287 20.03 24.91 3.61
N LYS A 288 19.52 24.29 2.54
CA LYS A 288 19.14 24.99 1.31
C LYS A 288 17.90 25.88 1.49
N GLY A 289 16.95 25.47 2.33
CA GLY A 289 15.73 26.24 2.62
C GLY A 289 15.95 27.47 3.52
N ALA A 290 16.92 27.40 4.44
CA ALA A 290 17.20 28.50 5.37
C ALA A 290 18.02 29.65 4.75
N GLY A 291 18.71 29.42 3.63
CA GLY A 291 19.69 30.35 3.08
C GLY A 291 19.16 31.43 2.12
N ASN A 292 17.88 31.42 1.74
CA ASN A 292 17.39 32.26 0.63
C ASN A 292 16.42 33.40 1.02
N ASN A 293 16.25 33.70 2.31
CA ASN A 293 15.39 34.80 2.78
C ASN A 293 16.15 36.06 3.25
N GLY A 294 17.42 36.23 2.86
CA GLY A 294 18.27 37.27 3.43
C GLY A 294 19.22 37.95 2.45
N ALA A 295 18.73 38.48 1.33
CA ALA A 295 19.45 39.49 0.53
C ALA A 295 18.52 40.12 -0.52
N GLY A 296 17.64 41.03 -0.10
CA GLY A 296 16.73 41.74 -1.00
C GLY A 296 16.12 42.98 -0.35
N GLY A 297 16.86 43.63 0.53
CA GLY A 297 16.52 44.93 1.11
C GLY A 297 17.74 45.83 0.99
N ASP A 298 18.02 46.28 -0.23
CA ASP A 298 18.91 47.43 -0.40
C ASP A 298 18.12 48.63 -0.90
N ASN A 299 18.40 49.74 -0.24
CA ASN A 299 17.68 50.99 -0.24
C ASN A 299 18.00 51.78 -1.51
N GLY A 300 17.05 51.81 -2.46
CA GLY A 300 17.04 52.77 -3.56
C GLY A 300 16.41 54.10 -3.14
N ALA A 301 17.07 54.86 -2.27
CA ALA A 301 16.76 56.27 -2.07
C ALA A 301 17.26 57.09 -3.27
N GLY A 302 16.35 57.57 -4.11
CA GLY A 302 16.66 58.43 -5.26
C GLY A 302 15.49 59.33 -5.63
N ASN A 303 15.55 60.58 -5.16
CA ASN A 303 14.74 61.72 -5.59
C ASN A 303 14.73 61.85 -7.12
N ASN A 304 13.56 62.03 -7.74
CA ASN A 304 13.40 63.15 -8.68
C ASN A 304 11.93 63.58 -8.84
N GLN A 305 11.76 64.90 -8.90
CA GLN A 305 10.53 65.65 -9.06
C GLN A 305 9.92 65.49 -10.46
N GLY A 306 8.59 65.65 -10.56
CA GLY A 306 8.00 66.30 -11.74
C GLY A 306 6.69 65.71 -12.27
N GLY A 307 5.57 66.37 -11.92
CA GLY A 307 4.56 66.75 -12.91
C GLY A 307 3.36 65.82 -13.14
N GLY A 308 2.24 66.21 -12.52
CA GLY A 308 0.84 66.21 -13.03
C GLY A 308 0.36 65.10 -13.98
N ASP A 309 -0.78 64.47 -13.68
CA ASP A 309 -2.12 64.97 -14.06
C ASP A 309 -3.22 64.02 -13.53
N GLN A 310 -4.44 64.52 -13.53
CA GLN A 310 -5.67 64.11 -12.85
C GLN A 310 -6.27 62.75 -13.25
N GLY A 311 -7.03 62.12 -12.35
CA GLY A 311 -7.97 61.07 -12.73
C GLY A 311 -8.63 60.30 -11.58
N ASN A 312 -9.78 60.78 -11.14
CA ASN A 312 -10.72 60.18 -10.18
C ASN A 312 -10.97 58.66 -10.32
N GLY A 313 -11.16 57.97 -9.19
CA GLY A 313 -11.80 56.65 -9.17
C GLY A 313 -11.78 55.97 -7.80
N ALA A 314 -12.69 56.38 -6.91
CA ALA A 314 -12.91 55.77 -5.61
C ALA A 314 -13.28 54.28 -5.70
N ASN A 315 -12.72 53.43 -4.82
CA ASN A 315 -13.56 52.54 -4.01
C ASN A 315 -12.84 52.00 -2.75
N ASN A 316 -13.65 51.86 -1.71
CA ASN A 316 -13.38 51.54 -0.30
C ASN A 316 -13.13 50.05 -0.01
N GLY A 317 -12.49 49.79 1.14
CA GLY A 317 -12.69 48.60 1.99
C GLY A 317 -11.45 47.70 2.12
N ASN A 318 -10.48 47.97 3.01
CA ASN A 318 -10.47 47.83 4.48
C ASN A 318 -10.43 46.35 4.96
N GLY A 319 -9.36 46.00 5.70
CA GLY A 319 -9.35 44.82 6.59
C GLY A 319 -8.12 43.90 6.54
N GLY A 320 -6.90 44.42 6.64
CA GLY A 320 -5.71 43.61 6.98
C GLY A 320 -5.53 43.52 8.49
N ASN A 321 -5.35 42.30 9.03
CA ASN A 321 -5.11 42.05 10.44
C ASN A 321 -3.77 41.31 10.61
N ASP A 322 -2.72 42.06 10.97
CA ASP A 322 -1.41 41.54 11.33
C ASP A 322 -1.35 41.31 12.84
N ASN A 323 -1.26 40.05 13.27
CA ASN A 323 -0.94 39.69 14.65
C ASN A 323 0.44 39.02 14.70
N ASN A 324 1.47 39.84 14.89
CA ASN A 324 2.82 39.41 15.24
C ASN A 324 3.03 39.65 16.74
N GLY A 325 2.72 38.63 17.56
CA GLY A 325 2.92 38.65 19.01
C GLY A 325 4.23 37.99 19.39
N GLY A 326 5.23 38.79 19.76
CA GLY A 326 6.45 38.32 20.39
C GLY A 326 6.22 37.95 21.86
N ASN A 327 6.63 36.75 22.27
CA ASN A 327 6.69 36.36 23.67
C ASN A 327 8.14 36.42 24.18
N LYS A 328 8.34 37.34 25.13
CA LYS A 328 9.50 37.37 26.03
C LYS A 328 9.35 36.29 27.10
N ALA A 329 10.47 35.69 27.45
CA ALA A 329 10.64 34.84 28.61
C ALA A 329 10.68 35.67 29.89
N GLU A 330 10.05 35.17 30.95
CA GLU A 330 10.44 35.26 32.37
C GLU A 330 9.30 34.69 33.24
N GLY A 331 9.64 33.99 34.33
CA GLY A 331 8.69 33.79 35.44
C GLY A 331 8.50 32.36 35.93
N ASP A 332 9.45 31.93 36.75
CA ASP A 332 9.33 30.94 37.83
C ASP A 332 8.05 31.12 38.67
N GLN A 333 7.37 30.01 39.02
CA GLN A 333 6.79 29.73 40.36
C GLN A 333 5.93 28.45 40.35
N GLY A 334 6.23 27.56 41.29
CA GLY A 334 5.55 26.27 41.47
C GLY A 334 4.13 26.34 42.02
N ASN A 335 3.40 25.25 41.84
CA ASN A 335 2.13 24.97 42.52
C ASN A 335 1.97 23.44 42.59
N LYS A 336 2.27 22.78 43.72
CA LYS A 336 1.34 22.39 44.79
C LYS A 336 -0.01 21.88 44.28
N GLY A 337 -0.25 20.62 44.59
CA GLY A 337 -1.46 19.87 44.27
C GLY A 337 -2.70 20.48 44.89
N ASN A 338 -3.83 20.17 44.25
CA ASN A 338 -5.12 20.40 44.83
C ASN A 338 -6.01 19.21 44.49
N ASP A 339 -6.52 18.58 45.54
CA ASP A 339 -7.45 17.47 45.52
C ASP A 339 -8.77 17.89 44.87
N GLY A 340 -9.16 17.15 43.83
CA GLY A 340 -10.36 17.36 43.05
C GLY A 340 -11.49 16.44 43.50
N ASN A 341 -12.46 17.08 44.14
CA ASN A 341 -13.64 16.55 44.81
C ASN A 341 -14.63 15.78 43.91
N ASN A 342 -15.41 14.97 44.61
CA ASN A 342 -16.57 14.17 44.22
C ASN A 342 -17.61 14.99 43.43
N GLY A 343 -18.19 14.36 42.40
CA GLY A 343 -19.25 14.95 41.57
C GLY A 343 -20.12 13.89 40.93
N ASP A 344 -21.03 13.36 41.74
CA ASP A 344 -22.18 12.53 41.37
C ASP A 344 -23.00 13.22 40.28
N ASN A 345 -23.32 12.53 39.17
CA ASN A 345 -24.40 12.96 38.30
C ASN A 345 -25.05 11.76 37.61
N GLY A 346 -26.15 11.30 38.21
CA GLY A 346 -27.05 10.30 37.65
C GLY A 346 -27.78 10.87 36.44
N ASN A 347 -27.81 10.08 35.36
CA ASN A 347 -28.69 10.35 34.22
C ASN A 347 -29.56 9.13 33.93
N ASN A 348 -30.87 9.34 34.07
CA ASN A 348 -31.94 8.39 33.78
C ASN A 348 -32.07 8.23 32.26
N GLY A 349 -31.69 7.07 31.74
CA GLY A 349 -31.94 6.66 30.35
C GLY A 349 -33.04 5.59 30.30
N GLN A 350 -34.17 5.95 29.72
CA GLN A 350 -35.33 5.09 29.49
C GLN A 350 -34.94 3.84 28.68
N GLN A 351 -35.32 2.66 29.19
CA GLN A 351 -35.29 1.40 28.45
C GLN A 351 -36.48 1.34 27.48
N GLU A 352 -36.20 1.39 26.17
CA GLU A 352 -37.14 0.93 25.14
C GLU A 352 -36.98 -0.57 24.90
N GLU A 353 -38.11 -1.29 24.98
CA GLU A 353 -38.22 -2.73 24.69
C GLU A 353 -37.87 -3.07 23.22
N PRO A 354 -37.17 -4.19 22.95
CA PRO A 354 -36.99 -4.67 21.60
C PRO A 354 -38.23 -5.43 21.08
N LYS A 355 -38.85 -4.88 20.04
CA LYS A 355 -39.90 -5.52 19.22
C LYS A 355 -39.42 -6.85 18.63
N LYS A 356 -40.13 -7.94 18.97
CA LYS A 356 -39.98 -9.29 18.39
C LYS A 356 -40.13 -9.27 16.86
N LYS A 357 -39.04 -9.50 16.12
CA LYS A 357 -39.08 -9.78 14.67
C LYS A 357 -39.53 -11.22 14.41
N LYS A 358 -40.60 -11.36 13.63
CA LYS A 358 -41.17 -12.59 13.06
C LYS A 358 -40.10 -13.36 12.26
N LYS A 359 -39.83 -14.61 12.65
CA LYS A 359 -39.07 -15.58 11.84
C LYS A 359 -39.86 -15.92 10.58
N ARG A 360 -39.36 -15.54 9.39
CA ARG A 360 -39.79 -16.12 8.12
C ARG A 360 -39.06 -17.45 7.92
N LYS A 361 -39.80 -18.55 7.85
CA LYS A 361 -39.33 -19.84 7.32
C LYS A 361 -39.17 -19.68 5.80
N LEU A 362 -37.96 -19.90 5.29
CA LEU A 362 -37.73 -20.21 3.88
C LEU A 362 -37.55 -21.72 3.74
N PRO A 363 -38.14 -22.36 2.71
CA PRO A 363 -37.96 -23.78 2.46
C PRO A 363 -36.62 -24.02 1.76
N PHE A 364 -35.72 -24.75 2.43
CA PHE A 364 -34.55 -25.34 1.79
C PHE A 364 -34.97 -26.61 1.06
N GLY A 365 -34.79 -26.61 -0.25
CA GLY A 365 -34.75 -27.79 -1.09
C GLY A 365 -33.75 -27.55 -2.20
N LEU A 366 -32.55 -28.10 -2.08
CA LEU A 366 -31.61 -28.26 -3.19
C LEU A 366 -31.20 -29.74 -3.28
N PRO A 367 -31.11 -30.29 -4.50
CA PRO A 367 -30.76 -31.67 -4.74
C PRO A 367 -29.25 -31.89 -4.63
N LYS A 368 -28.87 -33.10 -4.22
CA LYS A 368 -27.49 -33.58 -4.25
C LYS A 368 -27.07 -33.81 -5.70
N PHE A 369 -25.91 -33.28 -6.07
CA PHE A 369 -25.01 -33.82 -7.09
C PHE A 369 -23.64 -34.01 -6.46
#